data_AF-A0A1V5KYC5-F1
#
_entry.id   AF-A0A1V5KYC5-F1
#
_cell.length_a   1.000
_cell.length_b   1.000
_cell.length_c   1.000
_cell.angle_alpha   90.00
_cell.angle_beta   90.00
_cell.angle_gamma   90.00
#
_symmetry.space_group_name_H-M   'P 1'
#
loop_
_entity.id
_entity.type
_entity.pdbx_description
1 polymer ?
#
loop_
_entity_poly.entity_id
_entity_poly.type
_entity_poly.pdbx_seq_one_letter_code
_entity_poly.pdbx_strand_id
1 'polypeptide(L)'
;MMPELTFGEHRIIPSFYGKQCTTGLGMRDSFFFSYDQPEFIATDGNIVPGLGSVKVKWTFSGSKITSEFLFTVKNQIQLDRMRYMLCLGLPHSVHTLGTSLKLGPESLRAAVIKDDFQCEWAANETVTNDPAFRSYFGKLHYLQTLHRPHPLIMRPGAQYRLTIQFDPDIQMAEE
;
A
#
# COMPACT_ATOMS: atom_id res chain seq x y z
N MET A 1 -3.25 -0.77 0.58
CA MET A 1 -2.32 0.31 0.21
C MET A 1 -0.95 0.05 0.83
N MET A 2 -0.21 -0.95 0.34
CA MET A 2 1.13 -1.27 0.85
C MET A 2 2.06 -1.68 -0.30
N PRO A 3 3.32 -1.23 -0.29
CA PRO A 3 4.33 -1.71 -1.22
C PRO A 3 4.94 -3.03 -0.75
N GLU A 4 5.50 -3.76 -1.70
CA GLU A 4 6.33 -4.95 -1.52
C GLU A 4 7.65 -4.71 -2.24
N LEU A 5 8.76 -4.88 -1.51
CA LEU A 5 10.13 -4.77 -2.02
C LEU A 5 10.78 -6.15 -1.98
N THR A 6 11.50 -6.53 -3.03
CA THR A 6 12.23 -7.81 -3.10
C THR A 6 13.72 -7.57 -3.19
N PHE A 7 14.48 -8.17 -2.26
CA PHE A 7 15.93 -8.14 -2.19
C PHE A 7 16.46 -9.58 -2.13
N GLY A 8 16.93 -10.12 -3.26
CA GLY A 8 17.25 -11.53 -3.41
C GLY A 8 16.06 -12.41 -3.04
N GLU A 9 16.24 -13.23 -2.00
CA GLU A 9 15.20 -14.13 -1.48
C GLU A 9 14.20 -13.43 -0.54
N HIS A 10 14.52 -12.23 -0.06
CA HIS A 10 13.71 -11.53 0.93
C HIS A 10 12.63 -10.67 0.26
N ARG A 11 11.37 -11.04 0.49
CA ARG A 11 10.20 -10.21 0.17
C ARG A 11 9.78 -9.44 1.41
N ILE A 12 9.83 -8.12 1.33
CA ILE A 12 9.55 -7.20 2.43
C ILE A 12 8.23 -6.49 2.15
N ILE A 13 7.27 -6.64 3.05
CA ILE A 13 6.07 -5.82 3.12
C ILE A 13 6.14 -5.10 4.46
N PRO A 14 5.98 -3.77 4.53
CA PRO A 14 5.94 -3.09 5.82
C PRO A 14 4.92 -3.77 6.74
N SER A 15 5.32 -4.07 7.95
CA SER A 15 4.48 -4.75 8.92
C SER A 15 4.52 -3.99 10.23
N PHE A 16 3.42 -4.02 10.96
CA PHE A 16 3.37 -3.35 12.25
C PHE A 16 4.21 -4.16 13.27
N TYR A 17 5.49 -3.82 13.32
CA TYR A 17 6.48 -4.26 14.31
C TYR A 17 7.42 -3.08 14.56
N GLY A 18 6.84 -1.99 15.07
CA GLY A 18 7.46 -0.68 15.05
C GLY A 18 7.65 -0.03 16.41
N LYS A 19 8.45 1.02 16.42
CA LYS A 19 8.55 2.01 17.50
C LYS A 19 7.84 3.28 17.06
N GLN A 20 7.62 4.20 18.00
CA GLN A 20 7.02 5.52 17.73
C GLN A 20 5.64 5.45 17.05
N CYS A 21 4.89 4.37 17.34
CA CYS A 21 3.51 4.20 16.91
C CYS A 21 2.67 5.35 17.45
N THR A 22 2.15 6.17 16.55
CA THR A 22 1.42 7.39 16.89
C THR A 22 0.17 7.48 16.04
N THR A 23 -0.93 7.83 16.70
CA THR A 23 -2.16 8.29 16.05
C THR A 23 -2.46 9.70 16.52
N GLY A 24 -3.04 10.53 15.66
CA GLY A 24 -3.42 11.88 16.07
C GLY A 24 -4.30 12.59 15.07
N LEU A 25 -4.81 13.73 15.51
CA LEU A 25 -5.48 14.70 14.65
C LEU A 25 -4.42 15.64 14.07
N GLY A 26 -4.45 15.81 12.75
CA GLY A 26 -3.65 16.79 12.03
C GLY A 26 -4.43 18.09 11.79
N MET A 27 -3.89 18.96 10.95
CA MET A 27 -4.59 20.18 10.54
C MET A 27 -5.81 19.85 9.68
N ARG A 28 -6.84 20.71 9.70
CA ARG A 28 -8.06 20.60 8.85
C ARG A 28 -8.78 19.27 8.99
N ASP A 29 -9.05 18.86 10.24
CA ASP A 29 -9.79 17.62 10.57
C ASP A 29 -9.20 16.36 9.93
N SER A 30 -7.90 16.34 9.70
CA SER A 30 -7.21 15.14 9.24
C SER A 30 -6.92 14.22 10.42
N PHE A 31 -6.97 12.91 10.19
CA PHE A 31 -6.48 11.90 11.11
C PHE A 31 -5.22 11.29 10.52
N PHE A 32 -4.24 10.93 11.35
CA PHE A 32 -3.08 10.18 10.87
C PHE A 32 -2.72 9.03 11.80
N PHE A 33 -2.08 8.04 11.21
CA PHE A 33 -1.47 6.90 11.87
C PHE A 33 -0.06 6.71 11.32
N SER A 34 0.95 6.57 12.18
CA SER A 34 2.32 6.36 11.76
C SER A 34 3.08 5.44 12.69
N TYR A 35 4.10 4.77 12.15
CA TYR A 35 5.07 3.99 12.93
C TYR A 35 6.41 3.91 12.19
N ASP A 36 7.47 3.66 12.96
CA ASP A 36 8.81 3.39 12.44
C ASP A 36 9.13 1.91 12.62
N GLN A 37 9.38 1.19 11.53
CA GLN A 37 9.84 -0.19 11.55
C GLN A 37 11.38 -0.21 11.42
N PRO A 38 12.11 -0.50 12.51
CA PRO A 38 13.57 -0.31 12.56
C PRO A 38 14.37 -1.34 11.77
N GLU A 39 13.81 -2.54 11.55
CA GLU A 39 14.38 -3.59 10.69
C GLU A 39 13.33 -4.08 9.72
N PHE A 40 13.72 -4.40 8.49
CA PHE A 40 12.84 -5.11 7.58
C PHE A 40 12.46 -6.49 8.11
N ILE A 41 11.23 -6.88 7.79
CA ILE A 41 10.64 -8.17 8.15
C ILE A 41 10.18 -8.78 6.84
N ALA A 42 10.63 -10.00 6.57
CA ALA A 42 10.24 -10.74 5.40
C ALA A 42 8.84 -11.33 5.55
N THR A 43 8.20 -11.68 4.43
CA THR A 43 6.83 -12.23 4.41
C THR A 43 6.69 -13.58 5.10
N ASP A 44 7.80 -14.23 5.44
CA ASP A 44 7.85 -15.45 6.27
C ASP A 44 7.81 -15.16 7.78
N GLY A 45 7.80 -13.88 8.17
CA GLY A 45 7.77 -13.43 9.57
C GLY A 45 9.15 -13.21 10.19
N ASN A 46 10.24 -13.48 9.46
CA ASN A 46 11.59 -13.32 9.99
C ASN A 46 12.07 -11.86 9.86
N ILE A 47 12.68 -11.33 10.92
CA ILE A 47 13.44 -10.08 10.85
C ILE A 47 14.66 -10.34 9.95
N VAL A 48 14.98 -9.40 9.06
CA VAL A 48 16.17 -9.45 8.19
C VAL A 48 17.20 -8.43 8.71
N PRO A 49 18.07 -8.81 9.66
CA PRO A 49 18.88 -7.85 10.39
C PRO A 49 19.90 -7.19 9.46
N GLY A 50 20.04 -5.87 9.58
CA GLY A 50 21.08 -5.18 8.83
C GLY A 50 20.71 -4.85 7.37
N LEU A 51 19.48 -5.14 6.93
CA LEU A 51 19.02 -4.85 5.57
C LEU A 51 18.58 -3.38 5.42
N GLY A 52 17.64 -2.94 6.25
CA GLY A 52 17.06 -1.61 6.15
C GLY A 52 15.91 -1.36 7.12
N SER A 53 15.27 -0.20 6.98
CA SER A 53 14.15 0.24 7.81
C SER A 53 13.12 1.01 6.99
N VAL A 54 11.90 1.12 7.50
CA VAL A 54 10.82 1.90 6.86
C VAL A 54 10.07 2.72 7.89
N LYS A 55 9.82 3.99 7.55
CA LYS A 55 8.81 4.80 8.24
C LYS A 55 7.52 4.77 7.44
N VAL A 56 6.41 4.56 8.13
CA VAL A 56 5.10 4.41 7.51
C VAL A 56 4.16 5.45 8.09
N LYS A 57 3.39 6.10 7.22
CA LYS A 57 2.35 7.05 7.63
C LYS A 57 1.14 6.93 6.72
N TRP A 58 -0.05 6.83 7.32
CA TRP A 58 -1.32 7.10 6.67
C TRP A 58 -1.91 8.41 7.19
N THR A 59 -2.44 9.20 6.27
CA THR A 59 -3.22 10.41 6.57
C THR A 59 -4.58 10.27 5.90
N PHE A 60 -5.63 10.54 6.66
CA PHE A 60 -7.02 10.54 6.23
C PHE A 60 -7.51 11.98 6.30
N SER A 61 -7.92 12.57 5.18
CA SER A 61 -8.34 13.98 5.12
C SER A 61 -9.44 14.15 4.08
N GLY A 62 -10.63 14.54 4.55
CA GLY A 62 -11.83 14.52 3.71
C GLY A 62 -12.09 13.11 3.18
N SER A 63 -12.26 12.96 1.87
CA SER A 63 -12.40 11.68 1.18
C SER A 63 -11.06 10.96 0.93
N LYS A 64 -9.92 11.64 1.12
CA LYS A 64 -8.61 11.15 0.66
C LYS A 64 -7.90 10.32 1.72
N ILE A 65 -7.29 9.24 1.25
CA ILE A 65 -6.38 8.39 2.02
C ILE A 65 -5.00 8.50 1.38
N THR A 66 -4.02 9.03 2.12
CA THR A 66 -2.63 9.14 1.65
C THR A 66 -1.74 8.23 2.46
N SER A 67 -1.06 7.29 1.79
CA SER A 67 -0.05 6.42 2.38
C SER A 67 1.34 6.87 1.96
N GLU A 68 2.24 7.07 2.92
CA GLU A 68 3.64 7.42 2.73
C GLU A 68 4.54 6.33 3.33
N PHE A 69 5.55 5.94 2.55
CA PHE A 69 6.58 4.98 2.93
C PHE A 69 7.94 5.60 2.66
N LEU A 70 8.78 5.63 3.69
CA LEU A 70 10.15 6.15 3.61
C LEU A 70 11.13 5.03 3.95
N PHE A 71 11.70 4.42 2.90
CA PHE A 71 12.64 3.33 3.04
C PHE A 71 14.08 3.84 3.14
N THR A 72 14.88 3.18 3.97
CA THR A 72 16.33 3.31 4.00
C THR A 72 16.99 1.94 4.04
N VAL A 73 18.20 1.83 3.52
CA VAL A 73 19.01 0.61 3.57
C VAL A 73 20.27 0.88 4.39
N LYS A 74 20.77 -0.13 5.09
CA LYS A 74 21.98 0.00 5.93
C LYS A 74 23.27 -0.21 5.14
N ASN A 75 23.21 -0.99 4.06
CA ASN A 75 24.30 -1.25 3.14
C ASN A 75 23.83 -1.00 1.70
N GLN A 76 24.77 -0.80 0.78
CA GLN A 76 24.41 -0.73 -0.63
C GLN A 76 23.84 -2.08 -1.08
N ILE A 77 22.65 -2.08 -1.66
CA ILE A 77 21.95 -3.31 -2.05
C ILE A 77 21.13 -3.08 -3.32
N GLN A 78 20.97 -4.13 -4.11
CA GLN A 78 20.05 -4.13 -5.24
C GLN A 78 18.65 -4.51 -4.77
N LEU A 79 17.69 -3.62 -5.02
CA LEU A 79 16.26 -3.92 -5.03
C LEU A 79 15.93 -4.56 -6.37
N ASP A 80 15.56 -5.84 -6.36
CA ASP A 80 15.28 -6.60 -7.59
C ASP A 80 13.90 -6.28 -8.15
N ARG A 81 12.91 -6.14 -7.26
CA ARG A 81 11.53 -5.83 -7.62
C ARG A 81 10.88 -4.91 -6.60
N MET A 82 10.10 -3.97 -7.11
CA MET A 82 9.17 -3.17 -6.31
C MET A 82 7.79 -3.31 -6.93
N ARG A 83 6.78 -3.55 -6.09
CA ARG A 83 5.38 -3.40 -6.49
C ARG A 83 4.57 -2.73 -5.39
N TYR A 84 3.54 -2.01 -5.77
CA TYR A 84 2.49 -1.53 -4.90
C TYR A 84 1.16 -2.00 -5.50
N MET A 85 0.32 -2.61 -4.66
CA MET A 85 -0.97 -3.13 -5.10
C MET A 85 -2.10 -2.46 -4.30
N LEU A 86 -3.10 -1.99 -5.03
CA LEU A 86 -4.38 -1.56 -4.48
C LEU A 86 -5.46 -2.50 -5.00
N CYS A 87 -6.03 -3.28 -4.09
CA CYS A 87 -7.14 -4.18 -4.38
C CYS A 87 -8.46 -3.46 -4.09
N LEU A 88 -9.32 -3.36 -5.09
CA LEU A 88 -10.64 -2.73 -4.97
C LEU A 88 -11.72 -3.81 -4.98
N GLY A 89 -12.49 -3.88 -3.89
CA GLY A 89 -13.56 -4.85 -3.71
C GLY A 89 -14.92 -4.37 -4.20
N LEU A 90 -15.78 -5.32 -4.56
CA LEU A 90 -17.22 -5.10 -4.69
C LEU A 90 -17.91 -5.46 -3.37
N PRO A 91 -19.15 -4.97 -3.14
CA PRO A 91 -19.96 -5.38 -2.00
C PRO A 91 -20.13 -6.90 -1.90
N HIS A 92 -20.41 -7.37 -0.69
CA HIS A 92 -20.72 -8.78 -0.47
C HIS A 92 -21.96 -9.18 -1.27
N SER A 93 -21.94 -10.31 -1.97
CA SER A 93 -23.07 -10.76 -2.79
C SER A 93 -24.26 -11.34 -1.99
N VAL A 94 -24.24 -11.28 -0.66
CA VAL A 94 -25.20 -11.99 0.23
C VAL A 94 -25.44 -11.18 1.50
N HIS A 95 -24.36 -10.68 2.11
CA HIS A 95 -24.40 -9.93 3.37
C HIS A 95 -24.27 -8.43 3.11
N THR A 96 -25.15 -7.86 2.29
CA THR A 96 -25.28 -6.41 2.11
C THR A 96 -26.47 -5.90 2.90
N LEU A 97 -26.20 -4.96 3.81
CA LEU A 97 -27.22 -4.11 4.40
C LEU A 97 -27.50 -2.93 3.45
N GLY A 98 -28.72 -2.39 3.42
CA GLY A 98 -29.02 -1.18 2.61
C GLY A 98 -28.22 0.07 3.00
N THR A 99 -27.52 0.04 4.15
CA THR A 99 -26.57 1.07 4.59
C THR A 99 -25.11 0.72 4.27
N SER A 100 -24.84 -0.35 3.53
CA SER A 100 -23.48 -0.74 3.17
C SER A 100 -22.89 0.26 2.18
N LEU A 101 -21.59 0.50 2.28
CA LEU A 101 -20.86 1.35 1.35
C LEU A 101 -20.22 0.49 0.26
N LYS A 102 -20.22 0.99 -0.97
CA LYS A 102 -19.56 0.41 -2.14
C LYS A 102 -18.64 1.43 -2.81
N LEU A 103 -17.65 0.93 -3.54
CA LEU A 103 -16.91 1.77 -4.48
C LEU A 103 -17.81 2.06 -5.69
N GLY A 104 -18.00 3.33 -5.99
CA GLY A 104 -18.68 3.79 -7.20
C GLY A 104 -17.78 3.71 -8.45
N PRO A 105 -18.35 3.93 -9.64
CA PRO A 105 -17.64 3.79 -10.92
C PRO A 105 -16.51 4.81 -11.09
N GLU A 106 -16.54 5.94 -10.36
CA GLU A 106 -15.51 6.98 -10.43
C GLU A 106 -14.34 6.72 -9.47
N SER A 107 -14.32 5.56 -8.79
CA SER A 107 -13.16 5.09 -8.01
C SER A 107 -12.02 4.70 -8.97
N LEU A 108 -11.32 5.72 -9.47
CA LEU A 108 -10.24 5.61 -10.44
C LEU A 108 -8.93 5.11 -9.80
N ARG A 109 -7.86 5.17 -10.60
CA ARG A 109 -6.50 4.85 -10.21
C ARG A 109 -6.00 5.78 -9.10
N ALA A 110 -5.35 5.21 -8.09
CA ALA A 110 -4.67 6.00 -7.07
C ALA A 110 -3.62 6.94 -7.69
N ALA A 111 -3.49 8.15 -7.16
CA ALA A 111 -2.52 9.12 -7.60
C ALA A 111 -1.14 8.85 -6.98
N VAL A 112 -0.10 8.92 -7.80
CA VAL A 112 1.30 8.90 -7.34
C VAL A 112 1.70 10.33 -7.00
N ILE A 113 1.87 10.62 -5.72
CA ILE A 113 2.30 11.95 -5.23
C ILE A 113 3.82 12.05 -5.22
N LYS A 114 4.50 10.98 -4.83
CA LYS A 114 5.95 10.87 -4.86
C LYS A 114 6.36 9.43 -5.14
N ASP A 115 7.35 9.28 -6.01
CA ASP A 115 7.93 7.99 -6.32
C ASP A 115 9.43 8.12 -6.60
N ASP A 116 10.27 7.69 -5.65
CA ASP A 116 11.72 7.54 -5.83
C ASP A 116 12.11 6.20 -6.49
N PHE A 117 11.16 5.28 -6.64
CA PHE A 117 11.37 3.97 -7.24
C PHE A 117 11.15 3.97 -8.75
N GLN A 118 10.63 5.07 -9.32
CA GLN A 118 10.39 5.24 -10.76
C GLN A 118 9.56 4.08 -11.33
N CYS A 119 8.42 3.84 -10.69
CA CYS A 119 7.49 2.82 -11.08
C CYS A 119 6.58 3.28 -12.21
N GLU A 120 5.95 2.30 -12.85
CA GLU A 120 4.93 2.48 -13.86
C GLU A 120 3.69 1.67 -13.48
N TRP A 121 2.52 2.17 -13.91
CA TRP A 121 1.28 1.45 -13.71
C TRP A 121 1.13 0.37 -14.75
N ALA A 122 0.91 -0.86 -14.29
CA ALA A 122 0.45 -1.94 -15.15
C ALA A 122 -0.96 -1.67 -15.69
N ALA A 123 -1.36 -2.49 -16.66
CA ALA A 123 -2.76 -2.58 -17.04
C ALA A 123 -3.62 -2.98 -15.82
N ASN A 124 -4.81 -2.39 -15.71
CA ASN A 124 -5.74 -2.77 -14.66
C ASN A 124 -6.21 -4.21 -14.91
N GLU A 125 -6.23 -5.01 -13.85
CA GLU A 125 -6.65 -6.41 -13.92
C GLU A 125 -8.03 -6.57 -13.29
N THR A 126 -8.96 -7.23 -13.98
CA THR A 126 -10.28 -7.58 -13.46
C THR A 126 -10.28 -9.02 -12.97
N VAL A 127 -10.45 -9.22 -11.66
CA VAL A 127 -10.31 -10.54 -10.99
C VAL A 127 -11.61 -11.06 -10.37
N THR A 128 -12.75 -10.49 -10.75
CA THR A 128 -14.06 -10.72 -10.10
C THR A 128 -14.52 -12.17 -10.08
N ASN A 129 -14.15 -12.90 -11.12
CA ASN A 129 -14.56 -14.29 -11.31
C ASN A 129 -13.50 -15.28 -10.85
N ASP A 130 -12.35 -14.80 -10.38
CA ASP A 130 -11.28 -15.66 -9.86
C ASP A 130 -11.53 -15.96 -8.37
N PRO A 131 -11.76 -17.23 -7.98
CA PRO A 131 -12.02 -17.59 -6.61
C PRO A 131 -10.82 -17.37 -5.66
N ALA A 132 -9.61 -17.19 -6.19
CA ALA A 132 -8.43 -16.82 -5.41
C ALA A 132 -8.48 -15.36 -4.92
N PHE A 133 -9.25 -14.50 -5.60
CA PHE A 133 -9.35 -13.07 -5.31
C PHE A 133 -10.66 -12.72 -4.59
N ARG A 134 -10.77 -13.20 -3.34
CA ARG A 134 -11.88 -12.92 -2.44
C ARG A 134 -11.39 -12.52 -1.06
N SER A 135 -12.14 -11.65 -0.41
CA SER A 135 -11.97 -11.28 0.99
C SER A 135 -13.17 -11.77 1.80
N TYR A 136 -13.08 -11.70 3.13
CA TYR A 136 -14.23 -11.93 4.00
C TYR A 136 -15.38 -10.91 3.80
N PHE A 137 -15.12 -9.79 3.11
CA PHE A 137 -16.09 -8.74 2.82
C PHE A 137 -16.71 -8.83 1.42
N GLY A 138 -16.28 -9.79 0.59
CA GLY A 138 -16.78 -9.96 -0.77
C GLY A 138 -15.68 -10.22 -1.80
N LYS A 139 -16.07 -10.19 -3.07
CA LYS A 139 -15.19 -10.40 -4.22
C LYS A 139 -14.27 -9.21 -4.42
N LEU A 140 -13.01 -9.45 -4.79
CA LEU A 140 -12.17 -8.41 -5.35
C LEU A 140 -12.53 -8.20 -6.81
N HIS A 141 -12.59 -6.97 -7.28
CA HIS A 141 -12.98 -6.64 -8.64
C HIS A 141 -11.80 -6.18 -9.47
N TYR A 142 -11.07 -5.16 -8.99
CA TYR A 142 -9.91 -4.62 -9.69
C TYR A 142 -8.64 -4.71 -8.85
N LEU A 143 -7.53 -5.06 -9.51
CA LEU A 143 -6.19 -4.86 -9.00
C LEU A 143 -5.52 -3.73 -9.77
N GLN A 144 -5.09 -2.71 -9.05
CA GLN A 144 -4.21 -1.67 -9.58
C GLN A 144 -2.79 -1.97 -9.09
N THR A 145 -1.90 -2.27 -10.05
CA THR A 145 -0.51 -2.60 -9.75
C THR A 145 0.41 -1.51 -10.28
N LEU A 146 1.11 -0.84 -9.38
CA LEU A 146 2.25 0.02 -9.69
C LEU A 146 3.50 -0.84 -9.50
N HIS A 147 4.41 -0.91 -10.47
CA HIS A 147 5.63 -1.70 -10.34
C HIS A 147 6.83 -1.02 -10.94
N ARG A 148 8.02 -1.37 -10.44
CA ARG A 148 9.27 -0.98 -11.09
C ARG A 148 9.67 -2.04 -12.13
N PRO A 149 9.95 -1.67 -13.39
CA PRO A 149 10.29 -2.64 -14.44
C PRO A 149 11.71 -3.19 -14.37
N HIS A 150 12.62 -2.49 -13.67
CA HIS A 150 14.04 -2.83 -13.61
C HIS A 150 14.57 -2.80 -12.17
N PRO A 151 15.71 -3.45 -11.86
CA PRO A 151 16.32 -3.32 -10.54
C PRO A 151 16.73 -1.88 -10.18
N LEU A 152 16.86 -1.60 -8.89
CA LEU A 152 17.33 -0.31 -8.35
C LEU A 152 18.47 -0.54 -7.36
N ILE A 153 19.60 0.14 -7.54
CA ILE A 153 20.65 0.17 -6.51
C ILE A 153 20.25 1.16 -5.42
N MET A 154 19.94 0.63 -4.25
CA MET A 154 19.69 1.41 -3.05
C MET A 154 21.01 1.64 -2.29
N ARG A 155 21.23 2.87 -1.82
CA ARG A 155 22.48 3.29 -1.17
C ARG A 155 22.23 3.69 0.28
N PRO A 156 23.17 3.38 1.20
CA PRO A 156 23.07 3.83 2.58
C PRO A 156 23.13 5.36 2.65
N GLY A 157 22.38 5.95 3.58
CA GLY A 157 22.25 7.40 3.73
C GLY A 157 21.23 8.05 2.77
N ALA A 158 20.80 7.35 1.71
CA ALA A 158 19.71 7.80 0.86
C ALA A 158 18.35 7.38 1.44
N GLN A 159 17.33 8.19 1.16
CA GLN A 159 15.93 7.88 1.47
C GLN A 159 15.16 7.63 0.17
N TYR A 160 14.31 6.61 0.18
CA TYR A 160 13.49 6.23 -0.96
C TYR A 160 12.02 6.33 -0.57
N ARG A 161 11.33 7.35 -1.11
CA ARG A 161 9.95 7.67 -0.76
C ARG A 161 8.97 7.16 -1.81
N LEU A 162 7.89 6.54 -1.33
CA LEU A 162 6.68 6.30 -2.08
C LEU A 162 5.51 6.95 -1.35
N THR A 163 4.80 7.87 -2.02
CA THR A 163 3.58 8.50 -1.51
C THR A 163 2.47 8.28 -2.52
N ILE A 164 1.44 7.54 -2.10
CA ILE A 164 0.25 7.23 -2.90
C ILE A 164 -0.96 7.86 -2.22
N GLN A 165 -1.79 8.53 -3.00
CA GLN A 165 -3.07 9.09 -2.56
C GLN A 165 -4.21 8.39 -3.28
N PHE A 166 -5.17 7.88 -2.52
CA PHE A 166 -6.39 7.29 -3.03
C PHE A 166 -7.58 8.16 -2.60
N ASP A 167 -8.45 8.46 -3.56
CA ASP A 167 -9.67 9.25 -3.37
C ASP A 167 -10.84 8.37 -3.85
N PRO A 168 -11.35 7.47 -3.00
CA PRO A 168 -12.43 6.57 -3.39
C PRO A 168 -13.73 7.34 -3.63
N ASP A 169 -14.39 7.02 -4.74
CA ASP A 169 -15.82 7.29 -4.93
C ASP A 169 -16.61 6.31 -4.06
N ILE A 170 -17.21 6.81 -3.00
CA ILE A 170 -17.98 6.01 -2.04
C ILE A 170 -19.47 6.27 -2.27
N GLN A 171 -20.21 5.19 -2.51
CA GLN A 171 -21.66 5.21 -2.73
C GLN A 171 -22.36 4.25 -1.78
N MET A 172 -23.66 4.47 -1.56
CA MET A 172 -24.50 3.46 -0.91
C MET A 172 -24.66 2.24 -1.83
N ALA A 173 -24.60 1.05 -1.26
CA ALA A 173 -25.04 -0.16 -1.93
C ALA A 173 -26.57 -0.11 -2.03
N GLU A 174 -27.08 0.40 -3.15
CA GLU A 174 -28.50 0.29 -3.51
C GLU A 174 -28.95 -1.18 -3.42
N GLU A 175 -30.21 -1.41 -2.99
CA GLU A 175 -30.86 -2.73 -2.95
C GLU A 175 -31.03 -3.34 -4.35
#